data_AF-A0A7S4SPR9-F1
#
_entry.id   AF-A0A7S4SPR9-F1
#
_cell.length_a   1.000
_cell.length_b   1.000
_cell.length_c   1.000
_cell.angle_alpha   90.00
_cell.angle_beta   90.00
_cell.angle_gamma   90.00
#
_symmetry.space_group_name_H-M   'P 1'
#
loop_
_entity.id
_entity.type
_entity.pdbx_description
1 polymer ?
#
loop_
_entity_poly.entity_id
_entity_poly.type
_entity_poly.pdbx_seq_one_letter_code
_entity_poly.pdbx_strand_id
1 'polypeptide(L)'
;QGHWAQLQLFAFVTLAGMLPGFGRKVQKFGARQASGPPAASATAAPEKTVESVASASEVAGGELPPASPPAAGQAAAAAATPAQPTAAGLGAPGLGSLGLGAAATAAAVGVGRRPVGGPASAILGAAAGLGTAANKPQGTLGVAPGAAHARGALGTPLAQGALAQAQTMANGKRLRLDVIGRLRMQLAAAYRLAAKNGLNEGVCNHMTVAVDEEFEMFLVIPHGVSWSLVRPEQLLLVDSDGKVLQGQGEVEPTALSIHSAVHKACGSAGVAVFHTHMPYATALGALKPEYGGRLLQVHQNCCRFLGSVEYESRFGGLAEDASEGHAIARRFREVVEEGGRCPRAVFLANHGVLVVGKSVAEAWDDLYYLERACQIQVLALQAAGGDVDKLALIDDEIAERTCEQTLATMEDYATKHFNAGVLELRRVDPTFAR
;
A
#
# COMPACT_ATOMS: atom_id res chain seq x y z
N GLN A 1 57.03 -5.23 35.57
CA GLN A 1 56.01 -6.30 35.61
C GLN A 1 54.89 -5.86 34.67
N GLY A 2 54.51 -6.57 33.61
CA GLY A 2 55.12 -7.78 33.03
C GLY A 2 54.25 -8.44 31.95
N HIS A 3 54.40 -7.99 30.69
CA HIS A 3 53.94 -8.62 29.43
C HIS A 3 52.40 -8.72 29.23
N TRP A 4 51.82 -8.12 28.18
CA TRP A 4 51.87 -8.41 26.73
C TRP A 4 50.96 -9.58 26.29
N ALA A 5 50.28 -9.41 25.16
CA ALA A 5 49.25 -10.31 24.64
C ALA A 5 49.69 -11.05 23.35
N GLN A 6 49.06 -12.20 23.09
CA GLN A 6 48.93 -12.89 21.78
C GLN A 6 47.55 -13.58 21.78
N LEU A 7 46.70 -13.55 20.74
CA LEU A 7 46.81 -13.78 19.28
C LEU A 7 46.85 -15.25 18.84
N GLN A 8 45.68 -15.71 18.34
CA GLN A 8 45.42 -16.65 17.22
C GLN A 8 46.16 -18.01 17.14
N LEU A 9 45.41 -19.09 16.87
CA LEU A 9 45.25 -19.62 15.48
C LEU A 9 44.03 -20.57 15.32
N PHE A 10 43.73 -20.92 14.07
CA PHE A 10 42.66 -21.83 13.62
C PHE A 10 42.97 -23.33 13.86
N ALA A 11 41.91 -24.14 14.00
CA ALA A 11 41.85 -25.47 13.38
C ALA A 11 40.39 -25.87 13.09
N PHE A 12 40.08 -26.20 11.84
CA PHE A 12 38.82 -26.86 11.44
C PHE A 12 39.18 -28.31 11.11
N VAL A 13 38.60 -29.31 11.78
CA VAL A 13 38.78 -30.72 11.42
C VAL A 13 37.44 -31.43 11.41
N THR A 14 36.98 -31.73 10.20
CA THR A 14 35.89 -32.69 9.95
C THR A 14 36.41 -34.10 10.23
N LEU A 15 35.68 -34.91 11.00
CA LEU A 15 35.86 -36.36 10.97
C LEU A 15 34.50 -37.06 10.99
N ALA A 16 34.27 -37.92 10.01
CA ALA A 16 33.08 -38.75 9.90
C ALA A 16 33.49 -40.22 9.81
N GLY A 17 32.68 -41.10 10.41
CA GLY A 17 32.70 -42.54 10.14
C GLY A 17 32.91 -43.43 11.36
N MET A 18 32.27 -44.60 11.31
CA MET A 18 32.41 -45.77 12.22
C MET A 18 31.83 -45.57 13.64
N LEU A 19 30.97 -46.43 14.19
CA LEU A 19 30.30 -47.69 13.73
C LEU A 19 28.85 -47.72 14.32
N PRO A 20 27.97 -48.73 14.06
CA PRO A 20 26.58 -48.41 13.74
C PRO A 20 25.49 -49.02 14.66
N GLY A 21 24.29 -48.46 14.53
CA GLY A 21 23.07 -49.25 14.42
C GLY A 21 22.07 -49.18 15.59
N PHE A 22 20.85 -48.73 15.29
CA PHE A 22 19.63 -49.35 15.81
C PHE A 22 18.50 -49.27 14.78
N GLY A 23 17.52 -50.18 14.86
CA GLY A 23 16.66 -50.55 13.74
C GLY A 23 15.43 -49.66 13.48
N ARG A 24 14.96 -49.65 12.23
CA ARG A 24 13.69 -49.05 11.81
C ARG A 24 12.49 -49.78 12.46
N LYS A 25 11.49 -49.05 12.94
CA LYS A 25 10.10 -49.54 12.98
C LYS A 25 9.13 -48.47 12.50
N VAL A 26 8.62 -48.66 11.29
CA VAL A 26 7.38 -48.03 10.82
C VAL A 26 6.23 -48.89 11.35
N GLN A 27 5.21 -48.27 11.94
CA GLN A 27 3.99 -48.99 12.32
C GLN A 27 2.79 -48.35 11.63
N LYS A 28 2.20 -49.10 10.69
CA LYS A 28 0.92 -48.76 10.05
C LYS A 28 -0.20 -49.04 11.04
N PHE A 29 -1.15 -48.14 11.17
CA PHE A 29 -2.53 -48.51 11.55
C PHE A 29 -3.37 -48.57 10.27
N GLY A 30 -4.11 -49.66 10.10
CA GLY A 30 -4.90 -49.94 8.91
C GLY A 30 -6.38 -49.64 9.12
N ALA A 31 -7.05 -49.16 8.07
CA ALA A 31 -8.49 -49.01 8.05
C ALA A 31 -9.20 -50.38 7.99
N ARG A 32 -10.43 -50.44 8.52
CA ARG A 32 -11.45 -51.41 8.11
C ARG A 32 -12.78 -50.67 7.92
N GLN A 33 -13.48 -50.97 6.84
CA GLN A 33 -14.83 -50.49 6.54
C GLN A 33 -15.87 -51.59 6.79
N ALA A 34 -17.06 -51.17 7.21
CA ALA A 34 -18.37 -51.80 6.95
C ALA A 34 -19.43 -50.70 7.26
N SER A 35 -20.25 -50.20 6.34
CA SER A 35 -21.47 -50.81 5.77
C SER A 35 -22.42 -51.36 6.86
N GLY A 36 -23.67 -50.90 7.03
CA GLY A 36 -24.49 -49.97 6.23
C GLY A 36 -25.75 -49.47 6.98
N PRO A 37 -26.77 -48.90 6.28
CA PRO A 37 -27.81 -48.02 6.86
C PRO A 37 -29.25 -48.63 6.82
N PRO A 38 -30.36 -47.87 6.98
CA PRO A 38 -30.77 -46.99 8.10
C PRO A 38 -32.23 -47.28 8.60
N ALA A 39 -32.70 -46.56 9.64
CA ALA A 39 -34.11 -46.45 10.02
C ALA A 39 -34.43 -45.06 10.63
N ALA A 40 -35.71 -44.66 10.76
CA ALA A 40 -36.13 -43.29 11.07
C ALA A 40 -37.38 -43.20 11.98
N SER A 41 -37.77 -41.97 12.36
CA SER A 41 -38.98 -41.57 13.12
C SER A 41 -38.97 -41.91 14.63
N ALA A 42 -39.66 -41.18 15.54
CA ALA A 42 -40.25 -39.83 15.48
C ALA A 42 -40.72 -39.31 16.87
N THR A 43 -40.96 -37.98 16.94
CA THR A 43 -41.95 -37.27 17.80
C THR A 43 -41.85 -37.23 19.33
N ALA A 44 -42.37 -36.10 19.85
CA ALA A 44 -42.98 -35.85 21.17
C ALA A 44 -42.12 -35.24 22.31
N ALA A 45 -42.81 -34.37 23.06
CA ALA A 45 -42.43 -33.61 24.27
C ALA A 45 -43.78 -33.19 24.94
N PRO A 46 -43.85 -32.28 25.93
CA PRO A 46 -42.94 -31.94 27.05
C PRO A 46 -43.66 -32.13 28.43
N GLU A 47 -42.99 -31.86 29.57
CA GLU A 47 -43.73 -31.48 30.80
C GLU A 47 -42.91 -30.60 31.78
N LYS A 48 -43.54 -30.15 32.89
CA LYS A 48 -43.10 -29.02 33.76
C LYS A 48 -43.12 -29.36 35.26
N THR A 49 -42.18 -28.77 36.02
CA THR A 49 -42.30 -28.18 37.39
C THR A 49 -40.98 -27.44 37.69
N VAL A 50 -40.83 -26.25 38.29
CA VAL A 50 -41.62 -25.33 39.16
C VAL A 50 -41.48 -25.56 40.67
N GLU A 51 -40.67 -24.70 41.31
CA GLU A 51 -40.75 -24.00 42.63
C GLU A 51 -39.45 -23.15 42.75
N SER A 52 -39.40 -21.82 42.96
CA SER A 52 -39.78 -20.95 44.12
C SER A 52 -39.05 -21.33 45.43
N VAL A 53 -38.55 -20.40 46.27
CA VAL A 53 -39.22 -19.27 46.95
C VAL A 53 -38.33 -17.99 47.07
N ALA A 54 -38.98 -16.85 47.39
CA ALA A 54 -38.44 -15.50 47.75
C ALA A 54 -37.65 -15.49 49.10
N SER A 55 -37.23 -14.37 49.75
CA SER A 55 -37.58 -12.92 49.77
C SER A 55 -36.35 -12.07 50.19
N ALA A 56 -36.19 -10.75 49.99
CA ALA A 56 -37.01 -9.55 49.72
C ALA A 56 -37.27 -8.60 50.93
N SER A 57 -36.59 -7.43 50.93
CA SER A 57 -37.00 -6.08 51.43
C SER A 57 -35.96 -5.04 50.91
N GLU A 58 -36.24 -3.83 50.37
CA GLU A 58 -37.15 -2.69 50.67
C GLU A 58 -36.57 -1.76 51.79
N VAL A 59 -36.63 -0.40 51.79
CA VAL A 59 -37.71 0.56 51.44
C VAL A 59 -37.21 2.00 51.07
N ALA A 60 -37.86 2.67 50.07
CA ALA A 60 -38.08 4.12 49.77
C ALA A 60 -36.96 5.22 49.83
N GLY A 61 -37.09 6.39 49.14
CA GLY A 61 -38.06 6.81 48.09
C GLY A 61 -38.23 8.35 47.89
N GLY A 62 -38.90 8.76 46.78
CA GLY A 62 -39.36 10.13 46.44
C GLY A 62 -38.34 11.09 45.77
N GLU A 63 -38.68 12.05 44.88
CA GLU A 63 -39.91 12.41 44.13
C GLU A 63 -39.54 13.24 42.85
N LEU A 64 -40.49 13.70 42.01
CA LEU A 64 -40.25 14.21 40.62
C LEU A 64 -40.56 15.75 40.38
N PRO A 65 -40.96 16.28 39.19
CA PRO A 65 -40.15 17.27 38.44
C PRO A 65 -40.87 18.61 38.06
N PRO A 66 -40.17 19.59 37.44
CA PRO A 66 -40.39 19.85 35.99
C PRO A 66 -39.13 20.42 35.24
N ALA A 67 -39.29 21.06 34.07
CA ALA A 67 -38.21 21.58 33.21
C ALA A 67 -38.59 22.86 32.41
N SER A 68 -37.61 23.68 31.95
CA SER A 68 -37.65 24.53 30.73
C SER A 68 -36.32 25.29 30.41
N PRO A 69 -36.08 25.76 29.15
CA PRO A 69 -34.83 26.40 28.66
C PRO A 69 -35.04 27.93 28.38
N PRO A 70 -34.32 28.68 27.50
CA PRO A 70 -33.05 28.46 26.76
C PRO A 70 -32.04 29.65 26.79
N ALA A 71 -30.91 29.53 26.08
CA ALA A 71 -30.15 30.67 25.52
C ALA A 71 -29.24 30.24 24.35
N ALA A 72 -28.92 31.16 23.42
CA ALA A 72 -27.97 30.95 22.32
C ALA A 72 -27.01 32.13 22.18
N GLY A 73 -25.81 31.91 21.63
CA GLY A 73 -24.80 32.94 21.39
C GLY A 73 -23.92 32.60 20.18
N GLN A 74 -23.59 33.62 19.38
CA GLN A 74 -22.82 33.48 18.12
C GLN A 74 -21.46 34.20 18.21
N ALA A 75 -20.54 33.74 17.35
CA ALA A 75 -19.31 34.45 16.93
C ALA A 75 -18.23 34.63 18.04
N ALA A 76 -16.96 34.92 17.70
CA ALA A 76 -16.36 35.16 16.38
C ALA A 76 -14.99 34.48 16.27
N ALA A 77 -14.52 34.24 15.03
CA ALA A 77 -13.13 33.86 14.78
C ALA A 77 -12.22 35.10 14.77
N ALA A 78 -11.01 34.98 15.34
CA ALA A 78 -9.95 35.97 15.23
C ALA A 78 -8.61 35.26 14.97
N ALA A 79 -7.95 35.58 13.86
CA ALA A 79 -6.64 35.03 13.51
C ALA A 79 -5.51 35.93 14.04
N ALA A 80 -4.40 35.33 14.44
CA ALA A 80 -3.18 36.03 14.83
C ALA A 80 -1.96 35.39 14.14
N THR A 81 -1.28 36.18 13.30
CA THR A 81 -0.07 35.78 12.55
C THR A 81 1.17 36.22 13.35
N PRO A 82 2.26 35.42 13.41
CA PRO A 82 3.36 35.67 14.35
C PRO A 82 4.25 36.86 13.95
N ALA A 83 4.82 37.51 14.97
CA ALA A 83 5.87 38.52 14.81
C ALA A 83 7.28 37.91 15.00
N GLN A 84 8.27 38.41 14.27
CA GLN A 84 9.69 38.08 14.44
C GLN A 84 10.49 39.26 15.06
N PRO A 85 11.71 39.02 15.59
CA PRO A 85 12.31 39.89 16.60
C PRO A 85 13.03 41.12 16.05
N THR A 86 13.20 42.13 16.92
CA THR A 86 14.03 43.32 16.71
C THR A 86 15.46 43.13 17.23
N ALA A 87 16.41 43.94 16.73
CA ALA A 87 17.83 43.81 17.08
C ALA A 87 18.54 45.16 17.27
N ALA A 88 19.28 45.27 18.38
CA ALA A 88 20.40 46.18 18.68
C ALA A 88 21.16 45.49 19.84
N GLY A 89 22.50 45.40 19.92
CA GLY A 89 23.48 46.50 19.85
C GLY A 89 23.80 46.93 21.30
N LEU A 90 25.04 46.97 21.82
CA LEU A 90 26.39 46.89 21.22
C LEU A 90 27.37 46.25 22.24
N GLY A 91 28.54 45.75 21.81
CA GLY A 91 29.62 45.38 22.76
C GLY A 91 30.70 44.44 22.22
N ALA A 92 31.83 45.00 21.78
CA ALA A 92 33.10 44.30 21.56
C ALA A 92 34.22 45.14 22.23
N PRO A 93 35.34 44.57 22.71
CA PRO A 93 36.36 44.03 21.80
C PRO A 93 37.09 42.75 22.28
N GLY A 94 37.84 42.11 21.39
CA GLY A 94 38.77 41.01 21.71
C GLY A 94 39.40 40.40 20.46
N LEU A 95 40.69 40.65 20.22
CA LEU A 95 41.41 40.14 19.04
C LEU A 95 42.03 38.77 19.30
N GLY A 96 41.98 37.88 18.29
CA GLY A 96 42.62 36.57 18.33
C GLY A 96 42.59 35.90 16.96
N SER A 97 43.59 36.17 16.11
CA SER A 97 43.70 35.61 14.76
C SER A 97 44.61 34.38 14.71
N LEU A 98 44.12 33.31 14.06
CA LEU A 98 44.82 32.13 13.49
C LEU A 98 43.72 31.10 13.13
N GLY A 99 43.69 30.40 12.01
CA GLY A 99 44.47 30.44 10.76
C GLY A 99 43.78 29.55 9.71
N LEU A 100 44.09 29.67 8.41
CA LEU A 100 43.46 28.84 7.37
C LEU A 100 43.92 27.37 7.43
N GLY A 101 43.00 26.44 7.18
CA GLY A 101 43.29 25.00 7.16
C GLY A 101 42.17 24.16 6.55
N ALA A 102 41.96 24.26 5.23
CA ALA A 102 41.00 23.42 4.51
C ALA A 102 41.67 22.15 4.00
N ALA A 103 41.15 20.97 4.37
CA ALA A 103 41.51 19.69 3.79
C ALA A 103 40.32 18.73 3.83
N ALA A 104 39.81 18.35 2.64
CA ALA A 104 38.86 17.25 2.49
C ALA A 104 39.58 16.08 1.79
N THR A 105 39.52 14.89 2.37
CA THR A 105 40.14 13.67 1.81
C THR A 105 39.07 12.61 1.55
N ALA A 106 38.57 12.58 0.31
CA ALA A 106 37.86 11.43 -0.23
C ALA A 106 38.88 10.46 -0.84
N ALA A 107 38.87 9.20 -0.41
CA ALA A 107 39.78 8.18 -0.93
C ALA A 107 39.18 7.50 -2.18
N ALA A 108 39.78 7.73 -3.35
CA ALA A 108 39.48 7.01 -4.57
C ALA A 108 40.65 6.09 -4.94
N VAL A 109 40.40 4.78 -5.06
CA VAL A 109 41.41 3.80 -5.47
C VAL A 109 41.39 3.63 -6.98
N GLY A 110 42.53 3.85 -7.64
CA GLY A 110 42.67 3.71 -9.10
C GLY A 110 44.02 3.13 -9.51
N VAL A 111 44.01 1.88 -9.98
CA VAL A 111 45.12 1.14 -10.59
C VAL A 111 44.51 0.19 -11.63
N GLY A 112 45.05 -0.06 -12.81
CA GLY A 112 46.20 0.51 -13.52
C GLY A 112 46.30 -0.16 -14.90
N ARG A 113 46.72 0.55 -15.95
CA ARG A 113 46.57 0.10 -17.36
C ARG A 113 47.92 -0.33 -17.98
N ARG A 114 47.99 -1.50 -18.63
CA ARG A 114 48.65 -1.71 -19.96
C ARG A 114 48.38 -3.12 -20.55
N PRO A 115 48.52 -3.33 -21.88
CA PRO A 115 47.99 -4.52 -22.57
C PRO A 115 49.03 -5.43 -23.27
N VAL A 116 48.59 -6.65 -23.60
CA VAL A 116 49.11 -7.64 -24.59
C VAL A 116 47.87 -8.43 -25.08
N GLY A 117 47.70 -8.93 -26.32
CA GLY A 117 48.48 -8.88 -27.56
C GLY A 117 47.63 -9.36 -28.78
N GLY A 118 48.25 -9.82 -29.88
CA GLY A 118 47.58 -10.53 -30.99
C GLY A 118 47.83 -12.05 -30.97
N PRO A 119 47.35 -12.87 -31.95
CA PRO A 119 46.91 -12.55 -33.33
C PRO A 119 45.37 -12.71 -33.54
N ALA A 120 44.68 -12.12 -34.52
CA ALA A 120 44.93 -11.75 -35.93
C ALA A 120 44.48 -12.81 -36.97
N SER A 121 43.43 -12.47 -37.74
CA SER A 121 43.11 -12.97 -39.09
C SER A 121 42.11 -12.00 -39.74
N ALA A 122 42.19 -11.81 -41.06
CA ALA A 122 41.51 -10.72 -41.77
C ALA A 122 40.92 -11.18 -43.11
N ILE A 123 39.84 -10.51 -43.56
CA ILE A 123 39.37 -10.51 -44.96
C ILE A 123 38.97 -9.05 -45.34
N LEU A 124 39.07 -8.76 -46.63
CA LEU A 124 38.84 -7.49 -47.34
C LEU A 124 37.40 -6.94 -47.22
N GLY A 125 37.09 -5.67 -47.56
CA GLY A 125 37.94 -4.56 -48.05
C GLY A 125 37.13 -3.44 -48.75
N ALA A 126 37.83 -2.46 -49.33
CA ALA A 126 37.33 -1.22 -50.01
C ALA A 126 36.62 -0.19 -49.09
N ALA A 127 36.87 1.14 -49.06
CA ALA A 127 37.34 2.16 -50.05
C ALA A 127 36.26 2.56 -51.07
N ALA A 128 36.00 3.84 -51.42
CA ALA A 128 36.43 5.17 -50.95
C ALA A 128 35.28 6.19 -51.26
N GLY A 129 35.31 7.51 -51.03
CA GLY A 129 36.35 8.46 -50.61
C GLY A 129 35.76 9.87 -50.36
N LEU A 130 36.60 10.92 -50.28
CA LEU A 130 36.21 12.29 -49.90
C LEU A 130 35.70 13.14 -51.09
N GLY A 131 34.92 14.20 -50.82
CA GLY A 131 34.55 15.21 -51.83
C GLY A 131 33.74 16.39 -51.30
N THR A 132 34.41 17.51 -50.96
CA THR A 132 33.77 18.78 -50.55
C THR A 132 33.79 19.83 -51.67
N ALA A 133 32.68 20.52 -51.92
CA ALA A 133 32.66 21.89 -52.45
C ALA A 133 31.25 22.50 -52.31
N ALA A 134 31.15 23.83 -52.34
CA ALA A 134 29.88 24.57 -52.33
C ALA A 134 29.76 25.47 -53.56
N ASN A 135 28.53 25.84 -53.95
CA ASN A 135 28.29 27.17 -54.51
C ASN A 135 26.84 27.68 -54.34
N LYS A 136 26.69 28.99 -54.46
CA LYS A 136 25.45 29.79 -54.60
C LYS A 136 25.69 30.74 -55.81
N PRO A 137 24.68 31.28 -56.53
CA PRO A 137 23.88 32.37 -55.94
C PRO A 137 22.46 32.64 -56.53
N GLN A 138 21.77 33.58 -55.86
CA GLN A 138 20.83 34.59 -56.40
C GLN A 138 19.52 34.21 -57.15
N GLY A 139 18.49 35.01 -56.89
CA GLY A 139 17.14 34.96 -57.47
C GLY A 139 16.12 35.52 -56.48
N THR A 140 15.56 36.71 -56.73
CA THR A 140 14.72 37.48 -55.78
C THR A 140 13.34 37.85 -56.33
N LEU A 141 12.48 38.36 -55.44
CA LEU A 141 11.08 38.85 -55.60
C LEU A 141 10.02 37.77 -55.26
N GLY A 142 9.04 38.02 -54.38
CA GLY A 142 8.82 39.21 -53.55
C GLY A 142 7.54 39.12 -52.68
N VAL A 143 7.13 40.26 -52.11
CA VAL A 143 5.88 40.50 -51.34
C VAL A 143 5.85 39.95 -49.89
N ALA A 144 5.25 40.75 -49.00
CA ALA A 144 5.00 40.55 -47.57
C ALA A 144 3.51 40.93 -47.29
N PRO A 145 2.92 40.83 -46.07
CA PRO A 145 3.55 40.56 -44.76
C PRO A 145 2.80 39.60 -43.80
N GLY A 146 3.45 39.29 -42.67
CA GLY A 146 2.78 39.18 -41.37
C GLY A 146 2.20 37.82 -40.94
N ALA A 147 2.78 37.25 -39.87
CA ALA A 147 2.10 36.31 -38.97
C ALA A 147 2.75 36.37 -37.57
N ALA A 148 2.00 36.83 -36.57
CA ALA A 148 2.41 36.80 -35.17
C ALA A 148 1.75 35.64 -34.42
N HIS A 149 2.42 35.13 -33.38
CA HIS A 149 1.98 34.14 -32.39
C HIS A 149 0.60 33.46 -32.57
N ALA A 150 0.59 32.25 -33.12
CA ALA A 150 -0.44 31.26 -32.80
C ALA A 150 -0.08 30.58 -31.46
N ARG A 151 -0.74 30.98 -30.36
CA ARG A 151 -0.76 30.16 -29.14
C ARG A 151 -1.58 28.90 -29.41
N GLY A 152 -1.12 27.74 -28.95
CA GLY A 152 -1.87 26.49 -29.08
C GLY A 152 -3.26 26.63 -28.43
N ALA A 153 -4.30 26.27 -29.18
CA ALA A 153 -5.68 26.43 -28.72
C ALA A 153 -5.99 25.46 -27.57
N LEU A 154 -6.51 25.99 -26.47
CA LEU A 154 -7.23 25.20 -25.49
C LEU A 154 -8.48 24.61 -26.17
N GLY A 155 -8.78 23.34 -25.90
CA GLY A 155 -9.92 22.64 -26.50
C GLY A 155 -11.25 23.37 -26.23
N THR A 156 -12.14 23.38 -27.22
CA THR A 156 -13.43 24.07 -27.11
C THR A 156 -14.32 23.44 -26.02
N PRO A 157 -15.07 24.22 -25.22
CA PRO A 157 -15.87 23.69 -24.11
C PRO A 157 -16.88 22.59 -24.51
N LEU A 158 -17.39 22.65 -25.74
CA LEU A 158 -18.31 21.65 -26.30
C LEU A 158 -17.70 20.23 -26.33
N ALA A 159 -16.40 20.09 -26.59
CA ALA A 159 -15.72 18.79 -26.62
C ALA A 159 -15.58 18.19 -25.20
N GLN A 160 -15.32 19.03 -24.19
CA GLN A 160 -15.28 18.60 -22.79
C GLN A 160 -16.68 18.21 -22.28
N GLY A 161 -17.72 18.98 -22.64
CA GLY A 161 -19.11 18.65 -22.31
C GLY A 161 -19.57 17.33 -22.94
N ALA A 162 -19.21 17.08 -24.20
CA ALA A 162 -19.51 15.81 -24.87
C ALA A 162 -18.83 14.61 -24.19
N LEU A 163 -17.55 14.72 -23.82
CA LEU A 163 -16.83 13.67 -23.09
C LEU A 163 -17.39 13.41 -21.68
N ALA A 164 -17.85 14.45 -20.97
CA ALA A 164 -18.48 14.33 -19.65
C ALA A 164 -19.83 13.59 -19.66
N GLN A 165 -20.48 13.49 -20.82
CA GLN A 165 -21.73 12.73 -21.02
C GLN A 165 -21.51 11.43 -21.83
N ALA A 166 -20.29 11.19 -22.34
CA ALA A 166 -19.99 10.02 -23.16
C ALA A 166 -20.00 8.75 -22.31
N GLN A 167 -20.69 7.72 -22.81
CA GLN A 167 -20.93 6.46 -22.10
C GLN A 167 -20.52 5.28 -22.98
N THR A 168 -20.01 4.22 -22.34
CA THR A 168 -19.69 2.93 -22.97
C THR A 168 -20.56 1.83 -22.36
N MET A 169 -20.74 0.74 -23.10
CA MET A 169 -21.42 -0.46 -22.61
C MET A 169 -20.37 -1.50 -22.19
N ALA A 170 -20.50 -2.04 -20.99
CA ALA A 170 -19.64 -3.10 -20.46
C ALA A 170 -20.50 -4.05 -19.60
N ASN A 171 -20.42 -5.36 -19.87
CA ASN A 171 -21.26 -6.41 -19.26
C ASN A 171 -22.76 -6.04 -19.14
N GLY A 172 -23.33 -5.44 -20.19
CA GLY A 172 -24.72 -4.96 -20.23
C GLY A 172 -25.01 -3.65 -19.49
N LYS A 173 -24.11 -3.19 -18.59
CA LYS A 173 -24.23 -1.91 -17.87
C LYS A 173 -23.66 -0.74 -18.69
N ARG A 174 -24.05 0.49 -18.30
CA ARG A 174 -23.71 1.74 -19.01
C ARG A 174 -22.79 2.61 -18.17
N LEU A 175 -21.49 2.58 -18.47
CA LEU A 175 -20.45 3.25 -17.68
C LEU A 175 -20.07 4.61 -18.29
N ARG A 176 -19.73 5.59 -17.44
CA ARG A 176 -19.28 6.92 -17.90
C ARG A 176 -17.80 6.94 -18.24
N LEU A 177 -17.45 7.41 -19.44
CA LEU A 177 -16.07 7.42 -19.93
C LEU A 177 -15.19 8.43 -19.19
N ASP A 178 -15.76 9.56 -18.72
CA ASP A 178 -15.04 10.54 -17.92
C ASP A 178 -14.61 9.99 -16.56
N VAL A 179 -15.45 9.14 -15.95
CA VAL A 179 -15.15 8.43 -14.70
C VAL A 179 -14.07 7.39 -14.92
N ILE A 180 -14.24 6.49 -15.89
CA ILE A 180 -13.24 5.45 -16.22
C ILE A 180 -11.88 6.09 -16.54
N GLY A 181 -11.84 7.17 -17.33
CA GLY A 181 -10.60 7.89 -17.66
C GLY A 181 -9.87 8.43 -16.42
N ARG A 182 -10.61 9.05 -15.48
CA ARG A 182 -10.03 9.52 -14.21
C ARG A 182 -9.54 8.36 -13.33
N LEU A 183 -10.33 7.30 -13.19
CA LEU A 183 -9.95 6.13 -12.38
C LEU A 183 -8.72 5.42 -12.97
N ARG A 184 -8.60 5.33 -14.30
CA ARG A 184 -7.39 4.83 -14.98
C ARG A 184 -6.16 5.69 -14.69
N MET A 185 -6.29 7.02 -14.76
CA MET A 185 -5.20 7.93 -14.40
C MET A 185 -4.79 7.79 -12.94
N GLN A 186 -5.76 7.70 -12.03
CA GLN A 186 -5.51 7.56 -10.60
C GLN A 186 -4.83 6.22 -10.27
N LEU A 187 -5.37 5.11 -10.77
CA LEU A 187 -4.81 3.78 -10.51
C LEU A 187 -3.39 3.65 -11.11
N ALA A 188 -3.15 4.15 -12.32
CA ALA A 188 -1.81 4.18 -12.92
C ALA A 188 -0.81 5.05 -12.12
N ALA A 189 -1.27 6.13 -11.47
CA ALA A 189 -0.45 6.88 -10.53
C ALA A 189 -0.14 6.04 -9.26
N ALA A 190 -1.14 5.37 -8.67
CA ALA A 190 -0.94 4.52 -7.49
C ALA A 190 0.10 3.42 -7.75
N TYR A 191 0.04 2.72 -8.90
CA TYR A 191 1.05 1.75 -9.34
C TYR A 191 2.47 2.34 -9.34
N ARG A 192 2.64 3.53 -9.92
CA ARG A 192 3.94 4.21 -9.99
C ARG A 192 4.40 4.80 -8.66
N LEU A 193 3.48 5.24 -7.80
CA LEU A 193 3.78 5.73 -6.45
C LEU A 193 4.21 4.59 -5.53
N ALA A 194 3.56 3.43 -5.61
CA ALA A 194 3.98 2.23 -4.89
C ALA A 194 5.38 1.78 -5.33
N ALA A 195 5.65 1.72 -6.63
CA ALA A 195 6.99 1.42 -7.16
C ALA A 195 8.04 2.45 -6.72
N LYS A 196 7.74 3.76 -6.76
CA LYS A 196 8.63 4.83 -6.27
C LYS A 196 8.97 4.71 -4.78
N ASN A 197 8.09 4.11 -3.97
CA ASN A 197 8.26 3.95 -2.53
C ASN A 197 8.72 2.53 -2.11
N GLY A 198 8.95 1.62 -3.07
CA GLY A 198 9.40 0.25 -2.80
C GLY A 198 8.33 -0.65 -2.19
N LEU A 199 7.05 -0.41 -2.48
CA LEU A 199 5.91 -1.11 -1.88
C LEU A 199 5.44 -2.35 -2.67
N ASN A 200 6.10 -2.70 -3.78
CA ASN A 200 5.68 -3.79 -4.67
C ASN A 200 6.80 -4.81 -4.91
N GLU A 201 6.44 -6.08 -5.08
CA GLU A 201 7.40 -7.15 -5.36
C GLU A 201 7.42 -7.53 -6.85
N GLY A 202 8.36 -6.95 -7.59
CA GLY A 202 8.63 -7.30 -9.00
C GLY A 202 7.46 -6.98 -9.94
N VAL A 203 6.79 -8.03 -10.43
CA VAL A 203 5.55 -7.98 -11.22
C VAL A 203 4.38 -8.72 -10.54
N CYS A 204 4.60 -9.22 -9.33
CA CYS A 204 3.55 -9.71 -8.45
C CYS A 204 2.81 -8.52 -7.80
N ASN A 205 1.83 -8.82 -6.95
CA ASN A 205 0.87 -7.88 -6.38
C ASN A 205 -0.11 -7.28 -7.40
N HIS A 206 -1.21 -6.73 -6.88
CA HIS A 206 -2.32 -6.22 -7.69
C HIS A 206 -3.12 -5.16 -6.93
N MET A 207 -3.55 -4.14 -7.67
CA MET A 207 -4.36 -3.03 -7.17
C MET A 207 -5.54 -2.80 -8.11
N THR A 208 -6.74 -2.73 -7.53
CA THR A 208 -7.99 -2.58 -8.28
C THR A 208 -8.78 -1.36 -7.83
N VAL A 209 -9.62 -0.85 -8.73
CA VAL A 209 -10.67 0.11 -8.38
C VAL A 209 -11.96 -0.22 -9.13
N ALA A 210 -13.08 -0.26 -8.40
CA ALA A 210 -14.41 -0.51 -8.95
C ALA A 210 -14.88 0.66 -9.82
N VAL A 211 -15.68 0.34 -10.85
CA VAL A 211 -16.22 1.34 -11.80
C VAL A 211 -17.75 1.36 -11.87
N ASP A 212 -18.43 0.45 -11.18
CA ASP A 212 -19.89 0.33 -11.10
C ASP A 212 -20.40 0.32 -9.65
N GLU A 213 -21.70 0.59 -9.47
CA GLU A 213 -22.33 0.79 -8.15
C GLU A 213 -22.64 -0.53 -7.43
N GLU A 214 -22.64 -1.64 -8.17
CA GLU A 214 -22.81 -2.99 -7.62
C GLU A 214 -21.48 -3.69 -7.28
N PHE A 215 -20.33 -3.06 -7.57
CA PHE A 215 -18.98 -3.58 -7.31
C PHE A 215 -18.71 -4.93 -8.00
N GLU A 216 -19.06 -5.01 -9.29
CA GLU A 216 -18.90 -6.21 -10.14
C GLU A 216 -17.94 -5.98 -11.32
N MET A 217 -17.44 -4.76 -11.52
CA MET A 217 -16.44 -4.45 -12.55
C MET A 217 -15.32 -3.56 -12.03
N PHE A 218 -14.07 -3.90 -12.39
CA PHE A 218 -12.86 -3.31 -11.83
C PHE A 218 -11.84 -2.92 -12.91
N LEU A 219 -11.05 -1.88 -12.63
CA LEU A 219 -9.81 -1.60 -13.36
C LEU A 219 -8.64 -2.32 -12.68
N VAL A 220 -7.75 -2.95 -13.47
CA VAL A 220 -6.57 -3.69 -12.98
C VAL A 220 -5.39 -3.57 -13.96
N ILE A 221 -4.17 -3.88 -13.52
CA ILE A 221 -2.98 -3.97 -14.38
C ILE A 221 -3.02 -5.27 -15.23
N PRO A 222 -2.53 -5.27 -16.48
CA PRO A 222 -2.22 -6.52 -17.16
C PRO A 222 -1.04 -7.23 -16.48
N HIS A 223 -1.12 -8.55 -16.37
CA HIS A 223 -0.06 -9.36 -15.77
C HIS A 223 1.31 -9.15 -16.47
N GLY A 224 2.40 -9.15 -15.68
CA GLY A 224 3.77 -8.98 -16.17
C GLY A 224 4.21 -7.54 -16.47
N VAL A 225 3.34 -6.53 -16.32
CA VAL A 225 3.71 -5.11 -16.51
C VAL A 225 4.42 -4.57 -15.25
N SER A 226 5.60 -3.98 -15.41
CA SER A 226 6.28 -3.31 -14.28
C SER A 226 5.49 -2.10 -13.79
N TRP A 227 5.22 -2.08 -12.48
CA TRP A 227 4.48 -1.03 -11.78
C TRP A 227 5.05 0.38 -12.02
N SER A 228 6.37 0.48 -12.21
CA SER A 228 7.07 1.74 -12.50
C SER A 228 6.74 2.35 -13.89
N LEU A 229 6.22 1.56 -14.83
CA LEU A 229 5.99 1.96 -16.23
C LEU A 229 4.50 2.04 -16.62
N VAL A 230 3.58 1.60 -15.77
CA VAL A 230 2.12 1.52 -16.03
C VAL A 230 1.58 2.82 -16.62
N ARG A 231 0.75 2.72 -17.68
CA ARG A 231 0.03 3.87 -18.25
C ARG A 231 -1.50 3.67 -18.17
N PRO A 232 -2.30 4.74 -18.07
CA PRO A 232 -3.76 4.66 -17.93
C PRO A 232 -4.47 3.83 -19.01
N GLU A 233 -3.97 3.88 -20.24
CA GLU A 233 -4.51 3.17 -21.42
C GLU A 233 -4.26 1.65 -21.34
N GLN A 234 -3.22 1.22 -20.64
CA GLN A 234 -2.85 -0.21 -20.55
C GLN A 234 -3.72 -0.99 -19.56
N LEU A 235 -4.35 -0.33 -18.60
CA LEU A 235 -5.17 -0.99 -17.58
C LEU A 235 -6.31 -1.79 -18.24
N LEU A 236 -6.62 -2.95 -17.69
CA LEU A 236 -7.76 -3.77 -18.09
C LEU A 236 -9.01 -3.27 -17.37
N LEU A 237 -10.17 -3.32 -18.02
CA LEU A 237 -11.48 -3.34 -17.37
C LEU A 237 -11.95 -4.80 -17.39
N VAL A 238 -12.31 -5.33 -16.22
CA VAL A 238 -12.71 -6.73 -16.02
C VAL A 238 -14.01 -6.81 -15.25
N ASP A 239 -14.75 -7.92 -15.38
CA ASP A 239 -15.82 -8.29 -14.45
C ASP A 239 -15.28 -9.10 -13.25
N SER A 240 -16.16 -9.44 -12.31
CA SER A 240 -15.87 -10.23 -11.10
C SER A 240 -15.47 -11.68 -11.36
N ASP A 241 -15.85 -12.24 -12.51
CA ASP A 241 -15.36 -13.54 -13.01
C ASP A 241 -13.96 -13.43 -13.66
N GLY A 242 -13.40 -12.23 -13.77
CA GLY A 242 -12.05 -11.97 -14.30
C GLY A 242 -11.94 -11.81 -15.80
N LYS A 243 -13.06 -11.81 -16.52
CA LYS A 243 -13.08 -11.71 -17.98
C LYS A 243 -12.81 -10.28 -18.40
N VAL A 244 -11.82 -10.10 -19.27
CA VAL A 244 -11.43 -8.80 -19.82
C VAL A 244 -12.54 -8.25 -20.71
N LEU A 245 -13.13 -7.13 -20.31
CA LEU A 245 -14.17 -6.40 -21.02
C LEU A 245 -13.57 -5.31 -21.93
N GLN A 246 -12.48 -4.66 -21.51
CA GLN A 246 -11.71 -3.69 -22.30
C GLN A 246 -10.22 -3.74 -21.92
N GLY A 247 -9.34 -3.49 -22.88
CA GLY A 247 -7.88 -3.55 -22.68
C GLY A 247 -7.24 -4.64 -23.55
N GLN A 248 -5.97 -4.95 -23.30
CA GLN A 248 -5.20 -6.01 -23.99
C GLN A 248 -4.21 -6.64 -23.00
N GLY A 249 -4.16 -7.98 -22.99
CA GLY A 249 -3.39 -8.76 -22.01
C GLY A 249 -4.30 -9.60 -21.10
N GLU A 250 -3.68 -10.29 -20.15
CA GLU A 250 -4.32 -11.20 -19.21
C GLU A 250 -4.34 -10.60 -17.80
N VAL A 251 -5.31 -11.00 -16.98
CA VAL A 251 -5.31 -10.72 -15.54
C VAL A 251 -4.58 -11.87 -14.84
N GLU A 252 -3.85 -11.55 -13.79
CA GLU A 252 -3.30 -12.56 -12.88
C GLU A 252 -4.47 -13.18 -12.07
N PRO A 253 -4.66 -14.52 -12.05
CA PRO A 253 -5.83 -15.14 -11.40
C PRO A 253 -6.00 -14.85 -9.90
N THR A 254 -4.92 -14.80 -9.12
CA THR A 254 -5.01 -14.57 -7.65
C THR A 254 -5.46 -13.15 -7.30
N ALA A 255 -5.20 -12.18 -8.19
CA ALA A 255 -5.73 -10.82 -8.09
C ALA A 255 -7.26 -10.80 -7.98
N LEU A 256 -7.94 -11.65 -8.76
CA LEU A 256 -9.40 -11.65 -8.87
C LEU A 256 -10.06 -12.44 -7.74
N SER A 257 -9.45 -13.56 -7.31
CA SER A 257 -9.98 -14.44 -6.27
C SER A 257 -10.14 -13.71 -4.93
N ILE A 258 -9.24 -12.77 -4.62
CA ILE A 258 -9.32 -11.91 -3.44
C ILE A 258 -10.11 -10.63 -3.72
N HIS A 259 -9.80 -9.86 -4.77
CA HIS A 259 -10.30 -8.48 -4.87
C HIS A 259 -11.80 -8.40 -5.16
N SER A 260 -12.35 -9.32 -5.97
CA SER A 260 -13.80 -9.35 -6.25
C SER A 260 -14.63 -9.56 -4.97
N ALA A 261 -14.22 -10.53 -4.15
CA ALA A 261 -14.87 -10.85 -2.88
C ALA A 261 -14.76 -9.70 -1.87
N VAL A 262 -13.60 -9.03 -1.80
CA VAL A 262 -13.40 -7.87 -0.92
C VAL A 262 -14.23 -6.68 -1.38
N HIS A 263 -14.16 -6.26 -2.65
CA HIS A 263 -14.96 -5.16 -3.19
C HIS A 263 -16.46 -5.33 -2.86
N LYS A 264 -16.99 -6.54 -3.08
CA LYS A 264 -18.39 -6.88 -2.84
C LYS A 264 -18.77 -6.95 -1.36
N ALA A 265 -17.83 -7.27 -0.46
CA ALA A 265 -18.06 -7.23 0.99
C ALA A 265 -17.93 -5.83 1.60
N CYS A 266 -17.09 -4.95 1.01
CA CYS A 266 -16.88 -3.58 1.47
C CYS A 266 -17.92 -2.59 0.92
N GLY A 267 -18.44 -2.86 -0.28
CA GLY A 267 -19.24 -1.91 -1.04
C GLY A 267 -18.51 -0.56 -1.18
N SER A 268 -19.23 0.53 -0.89
CA SER A 268 -18.69 1.89 -1.00
C SER A 268 -17.53 2.21 -0.06
N ALA A 269 -17.26 1.39 0.97
CA ALA A 269 -16.05 1.52 1.79
C ALA A 269 -14.79 1.02 1.08
N GLY A 270 -14.93 0.14 0.07
CA GLY A 270 -13.84 -0.49 -0.67
C GLY A 270 -13.97 -0.29 -2.17
N VAL A 271 -14.11 0.95 -2.61
CA VAL A 271 -14.06 1.30 -4.04
C VAL A 271 -12.67 0.98 -4.62
N ALA A 272 -11.60 1.18 -3.84
CA ALA A 272 -10.24 0.78 -4.17
C ALA A 272 -9.75 -0.31 -3.20
N VAL A 273 -9.10 -1.35 -3.73
CA VAL A 273 -8.56 -2.48 -2.97
C VAL A 273 -7.14 -2.76 -3.47
N PHE A 274 -6.14 -2.60 -2.61
CA PHE A 274 -4.72 -2.67 -2.95
C PHE A 274 -4.02 -3.78 -2.15
N HIS A 275 -3.51 -4.81 -2.82
CA HIS A 275 -2.69 -5.86 -2.20
C HIS A 275 -1.21 -5.62 -2.51
N THR A 276 -0.34 -5.83 -1.51
CA THR A 276 1.13 -5.73 -1.66
C THR A 276 1.88 -6.71 -0.76
N HIS A 277 3.13 -7.02 -1.14
CA HIS A 277 4.14 -7.70 -0.31
C HIS A 277 5.14 -6.68 0.27
N MET A 278 4.63 -5.52 0.73
CA MET A 278 5.49 -4.42 1.18
C MET A 278 6.34 -4.82 2.41
N PRO A 279 7.66 -4.57 2.43
CA PRO A 279 8.59 -5.32 3.28
C PRO A 279 8.31 -5.30 4.79
N TYR A 280 8.00 -4.15 5.38
CA TYR A 280 7.86 -4.06 6.84
C TYR A 280 6.54 -4.63 7.35
N ALA A 281 5.43 -4.38 6.64
CA ALA A 281 4.16 -5.00 6.97
C ALA A 281 4.17 -6.53 6.77
N THR A 282 4.82 -7.01 5.69
CA THR A 282 5.02 -8.45 5.45
C THR A 282 5.88 -9.10 6.52
N ALA A 283 6.93 -8.40 7.00
CA ALA A 283 7.74 -8.87 8.12
C ALA A 283 6.94 -9.00 9.43
N LEU A 284 6.05 -8.05 9.76
CA LEU A 284 5.14 -8.20 10.90
C LEU A 284 4.13 -9.35 10.68
N GLY A 285 3.61 -9.51 9.46
CA GLY A 285 2.73 -10.62 9.08
C GLY A 285 3.38 -12.01 9.10
N ALA A 286 4.71 -12.09 9.26
CA ALA A 286 5.45 -13.34 9.46
C ALA A 286 5.72 -13.67 10.95
N LEU A 287 5.45 -12.74 11.86
CA LEU A 287 5.59 -12.94 13.31
C LEU A 287 4.29 -13.44 13.92
N LYS A 288 4.39 -14.15 15.05
CA LYS A 288 3.22 -14.48 15.87
C LYS A 288 2.75 -13.27 16.68
N PRO A 289 1.48 -13.20 17.13
CA PRO A 289 0.98 -12.09 17.93
C PRO A 289 1.83 -11.79 19.17
N GLU A 290 2.24 -12.83 19.91
CA GLU A 290 3.04 -12.71 21.14
C GLU A 290 4.48 -12.21 20.91
N TYR A 291 4.92 -12.11 19.66
CA TYR A 291 6.24 -11.57 19.27
C TYR A 291 6.12 -10.30 18.42
N GLY A 292 5.02 -9.57 18.55
CA GLY A 292 4.79 -8.32 17.82
C GLY A 292 4.19 -8.49 16.42
N GLY A 293 3.65 -9.67 16.08
CA GLY A 293 2.93 -9.95 14.82
C GLY A 293 1.54 -9.31 14.72
N ARG A 294 1.40 -8.08 15.24
CA ARG A 294 0.20 -7.23 15.23
C ARG A 294 0.67 -5.78 15.12
N LEU A 295 -0.11 -4.90 14.50
CA LEU A 295 0.18 -3.47 14.45
C LEU A 295 -0.05 -2.86 15.85
N LEU A 296 1.05 -2.62 16.58
CA LEU A 296 1.06 -2.10 17.95
C LEU A 296 0.98 -0.57 17.94
N GLN A 297 0.47 0.02 19.03
CA GLN A 297 0.30 1.47 19.15
C GLN A 297 1.60 2.22 19.50
N VAL A 298 2.64 2.08 18.67
CA VAL A 298 3.99 2.62 18.92
C VAL A 298 4.27 4.01 18.31
N HIS A 299 3.40 4.52 17.44
CA HIS A 299 3.65 5.77 16.71
C HIS A 299 2.36 6.35 16.10
N GLN A 300 2.18 7.67 16.04
CA GLN A 300 0.94 8.34 15.55
C GLN A 300 0.31 7.72 14.29
N ASN A 301 1.11 7.22 13.33
CA ASN A 301 0.61 6.58 12.10
C ASN A 301 -0.23 5.30 12.35
N CYS A 302 0.05 4.48 13.38
CA CYS A 302 -0.74 3.27 13.63
C CYS A 302 -2.10 3.56 14.28
N CYS A 303 -2.25 4.71 14.95
CA CYS A 303 -3.51 5.10 15.59
C CYS A 303 -4.64 5.25 14.56
N ARG A 304 -4.33 5.69 13.32
CA ARG A 304 -5.29 5.80 12.22
C ARG A 304 -5.94 4.47 11.82
N PHE A 305 -5.36 3.35 12.23
CA PHE A 305 -5.83 2.00 11.96
C PHE A 305 -6.48 1.32 13.18
N LEU A 306 -6.50 1.97 14.35
CA LEU A 306 -7.09 1.44 15.58
C LEU A 306 -8.55 1.00 15.36
N GLY A 307 -8.87 -0.25 15.71
CA GLY A 307 -10.20 -0.84 15.46
C GLY A 307 -10.57 -0.90 13.97
N SER A 308 -9.60 -1.19 13.09
CA SER A 308 -9.83 -1.36 11.63
C SER A 308 -8.76 -2.20 10.90
N VAL A 309 -7.97 -3.00 11.63
CA VAL A 309 -7.03 -3.98 11.06
C VAL A 309 -7.52 -5.39 11.38
N GLU A 310 -7.72 -6.20 10.34
CA GLU A 310 -8.00 -7.63 10.47
C GLU A 310 -6.76 -8.48 10.12
N TYR A 311 -6.77 -9.75 10.51
CA TYR A 311 -5.62 -10.65 10.38
C TYR A 311 -6.08 -12.03 9.89
N GLU A 312 -5.84 -12.35 8.62
CA GLU A 312 -5.95 -13.74 8.17
C GLU A 312 -4.71 -14.49 8.66
N SER A 313 -4.94 -15.48 9.51
CA SER A 313 -3.91 -16.27 10.19
C SER A 313 -3.45 -17.50 9.39
N ARG A 314 -4.21 -17.90 8.36
CA ARG A 314 -3.97 -19.09 7.56
C ARG A 314 -3.36 -18.73 6.20
N PHE A 315 -2.06 -18.94 6.05
CA PHE A 315 -1.44 -18.97 4.72
C PHE A 315 -1.97 -20.15 3.90
N GLY A 316 -2.54 -19.88 2.73
CA GLY A 316 -3.14 -20.90 1.86
C GLY A 316 -2.14 -21.61 0.93
N GLY A 317 -1.02 -20.96 0.61
CA GLY A 317 -0.15 -21.30 -0.53
C GLY A 317 -0.30 -20.24 -1.64
N LEU A 318 -0.12 -20.64 -2.90
CA LEU A 318 -0.46 -19.77 -4.04
C LEU A 318 -1.99 -19.67 -4.14
N ALA A 319 -2.52 -18.45 -4.16
CA ALA A 319 -3.94 -18.14 -3.96
C ALA A 319 -4.86 -18.38 -5.19
N GLU A 320 -4.64 -19.49 -5.89
CA GLU A 320 -5.50 -19.98 -6.97
C GLU A 320 -6.89 -20.43 -6.46
N ASP A 321 -7.00 -20.71 -5.16
CA ASP A 321 -8.26 -21.01 -4.48
C ASP A 321 -8.92 -19.73 -3.94
N ALA A 322 -10.16 -19.48 -4.33
CA ALA A 322 -10.97 -18.39 -3.81
C ALA A 322 -11.27 -18.47 -2.29
N SER A 323 -10.87 -19.53 -1.59
CA SER A 323 -11.09 -19.64 -0.14
C SER A 323 -10.40 -18.53 0.70
N GLU A 324 -9.26 -17.96 0.27
CA GLU A 324 -8.64 -16.80 0.93
C GLU A 324 -9.53 -15.55 0.78
N GLY A 325 -9.93 -15.21 -0.45
CA GLY A 325 -10.87 -14.11 -0.71
C GLY A 325 -12.20 -14.28 0.00
N HIS A 326 -12.76 -15.50 0.04
CA HIS A 326 -13.99 -15.80 0.77
C HIS A 326 -13.83 -15.71 2.30
N ALA A 327 -12.66 -16.00 2.86
CA ALA A 327 -12.38 -15.86 4.29
C ALA A 327 -12.29 -14.39 4.68
N ILE A 328 -11.50 -13.60 3.95
CA ILE A 328 -11.39 -12.13 4.14
C ILE A 328 -12.78 -11.48 3.99
N ALA A 329 -13.48 -11.74 2.90
CA ALA A 329 -14.80 -11.18 2.64
C ALA A 329 -15.86 -11.59 3.67
N ARG A 330 -15.71 -12.77 4.31
CA ARG A 330 -16.55 -13.18 5.45
C ARG A 330 -16.24 -12.35 6.67
N ARG A 331 -14.96 -12.25 7.09
CA ARG A 331 -14.56 -11.48 8.27
C ARG A 331 -14.96 -10.00 8.16
N PHE A 332 -14.91 -9.43 6.95
CA PHE A 332 -15.40 -8.06 6.69
C PHE A 332 -16.89 -7.89 6.97
N ARG A 333 -17.73 -8.88 6.63
CA ARG A 333 -19.17 -8.85 6.97
C ARG A 333 -19.38 -9.05 8.46
N GLU A 334 -18.69 -10.02 9.08
CA GLU A 334 -18.75 -10.27 10.53
C GLU A 334 -18.43 -8.99 11.32
N VAL A 335 -17.35 -8.26 10.98
CA VAL A 335 -17.01 -6.97 11.62
C VAL A 335 -18.12 -5.93 11.50
N VAL A 336 -18.80 -5.84 10.35
CA VAL A 336 -19.87 -4.86 10.12
C VAL A 336 -21.18 -5.30 10.81
N GLU A 337 -21.47 -6.60 10.86
CA GLU A 337 -22.59 -7.21 11.58
C GLU A 337 -22.40 -7.11 13.11
N GLU A 338 -21.16 -7.16 13.60
CA GLU A 338 -20.73 -6.86 14.98
C GLU A 338 -20.89 -5.36 15.34
N GLY A 339 -21.30 -4.51 14.40
CA GLY A 339 -21.43 -3.05 14.60
C GLY A 339 -20.12 -2.27 14.43
N GLY A 340 -19.05 -2.94 14.01
CA GLY A 340 -17.77 -2.35 13.66
C GLY A 340 -17.78 -1.63 12.31
N ARG A 341 -16.64 -0.99 11.99
CA ARG A 341 -16.42 -0.34 10.70
C ARG A 341 -15.78 -1.33 9.74
N CYS A 342 -16.10 -1.23 8.44
CA CYS A 342 -15.40 -1.97 7.40
C CYS A 342 -13.86 -1.85 7.57
N PRO A 343 -13.10 -2.96 7.70
CA PRO A 343 -11.66 -2.91 7.92
C PRO A 343 -10.92 -2.17 6.80
N ARG A 344 -9.92 -1.39 7.19
CA ARG A 344 -9.08 -0.59 6.29
C ARG A 344 -7.84 -1.34 5.81
N ALA A 345 -7.38 -2.30 6.61
CA ALA A 345 -6.22 -3.13 6.32
C ALA A 345 -6.44 -4.57 6.78
N VAL A 346 -5.81 -5.50 6.06
CA VAL A 346 -5.75 -6.92 6.39
C VAL A 346 -4.30 -7.36 6.31
N PHE A 347 -3.78 -7.99 7.36
CA PHE A 347 -2.52 -8.72 7.27
C PHE A 347 -2.82 -10.16 6.87
N LEU A 348 -2.13 -10.64 5.83
CA LEU A 348 -2.22 -11.99 5.31
C LEU A 348 -0.98 -12.75 5.79
N ALA A 349 -1.17 -13.71 6.71
CA ALA A 349 -0.06 -14.38 7.38
C ALA A 349 0.93 -15.00 6.38
N ASN A 350 2.22 -14.73 6.58
CA ASN A 350 3.32 -15.15 5.71
C ASN A 350 3.20 -14.73 4.22
N HIS A 351 2.27 -13.83 3.87
CA HIS A 351 1.96 -13.43 2.50
C HIS A 351 2.17 -11.93 2.27
N GLY A 352 1.51 -11.05 3.05
CA GLY A 352 1.61 -9.60 2.84
C GLY A 352 0.45 -8.83 3.46
N VAL A 353 -0.02 -7.78 2.79
CA VAL A 353 -1.20 -7.01 3.22
C VAL A 353 -2.19 -6.75 2.10
N LEU A 354 -3.42 -6.43 2.48
CA LEU A 354 -4.45 -5.84 1.63
C LEU A 354 -4.98 -4.57 2.31
N VAL A 355 -5.19 -3.49 1.55
CA VAL A 355 -5.68 -2.19 2.00
C VAL A 355 -6.93 -1.80 1.23
N VAL A 356 -7.88 -1.14 1.91
CA VAL A 356 -9.23 -0.85 1.42
C VAL A 356 -9.55 0.63 1.64
N GLY A 357 -10.12 1.30 0.64
CA GLY A 357 -10.57 2.69 0.77
C GLY A 357 -11.68 3.10 -0.21
N LYS A 358 -12.36 4.20 0.09
CA LYS A 358 -13.48 4.76 -0.72
C LYS A 358 -13.00 5.43 -2.00
N SER A 359 -11.69 5.63 -2.14
CA SER A 359 -11.05 6.15 -3.34
C SER A 359 -9.62 5.64 -3.46
N VAL A 360 -9.06 5.75 -4.68
CA VAL A 360 -7.63 5.49 -4.93
C VAL A 360 -6.72 6.38 -4.07
N ALA A 361 -7.16 7.59 -3.71
CA ALA A 361 -6.38 8.48 -2.85
C ALA A 361 -6.34 7.97 -1.40
N GLU A 362 -7.48 7.54 -0.83
CA GLU A 362 -7.53 6.93 0.51
C GLU A 362 -6.72 5.64 0.58
N ALA A 363 -6.93 4.72 -0.37
CA ALA A 363 -6.20 3.45 -0.40
C ALA A 363 -4.68 3.64 -0.63
N TRP A 364 -4.27 4.67 -1.37
CA TRP A 364 -2.85 5.05 -1.48
C TRP A 364 -2.29 5.57 -0.16
N ASP A 365 -3.02 6.48 0.49
CA ASP A 365 -2.60 7.12 1.73
C ASP A 365 -2.45 6.09 2.86
N ASP A 366 -3.42 5.17 3.00
CA ASP A 366 -3.34 4.07 3.95
C ASP A 366 -2.24 3.06 3.61
N LEU A 367 -2.06 2.68 2.34
CA LEU A 367 -0.98 1.77 1.94
C LEU A 367 0.40 2.34 2.32
N TYR A 368 0.61 3.63 2.06
CA TYR A 368 1.83 4.32 2.45
C TYR A 368 1.99 4.41 3.98
N TYR A 369 0.98 4.90 4.70
CA TYR A 369 1.07 5.11 6.15
C TYR A 369 1.09 3.82 6.97
N LEU A 370 0.47 2.74 6.46
CA LEU A 370 0.57 1.40 7.05
C LEU A 370 2.02 0.91 6.98
N GLU A 371 2.69 1.02 5.84
CA GLU A 371 4.11 0.63 5.73
C GLU A 371 5.00 1.51 6.60
N ARG A 372 4.75 2.84 6.68
CA ARG A 372 5.49 3.72 7.60
C ARG A 372 5.25 3.36 9.07
N ALA A 373 4.05 2.92 9.45
CA ALA A 373 3.77 2.45 10.80
C ALA A 373 4.51 1.13 11.11
N CYS A 374 4.42 0.15 10.19
CA CYS A 374 5.10 -1.14 10.32
C CYS A 374 6.63 -0.96 10.37
N GLN A 375 7.18 -0.07 9.54
CA GLN A 375 8.61 0.27 9.54
C GLN A 375 9.09 0.77 10.90
N ILE A 376 8.34 1.69 11.53
CA ILE A 376 8.71 2.24 12.84
C ILE A 376 8.61 1.15 13.92
N GLN A 377 7.58 0.29 13.86
CA GLN A 377 7.46 -0.85 14.78
C GLN A 377 8.61 -1.86 14.65
N VAL A 378 9.00 -2.24 13.43
CA VAL A 378 10.12 -3.16 13.20
C VAL A 378 11.43 -2.56 13.71
N LEU A 379 11.68 -1.27 13.47
CA LEU A 379 12.87 -0.57 13.99
C LEU A 379 12.86 -0.46 15.52
N ALA A 380 11.71 -0.23 16.14
CA ALA A 380 11.57 -0.18 17.60
C ALA A 380 11.78 -1.55 18.25
N LEU A 381 11.17 -2.62 17.69
CA LEU A 381 11.40 -4.01 18.11
C LEU A 381 12.88 -4.40 17.96
N GLN A 382 13.53 -4.02 16.86
CA GLN A 382 14.96 -4.27 16.66
C GLN A 382 15.80 -3.56 17.74
N ALA A 383 15.50 -2.30 18.07
CA ALA A 383 16.19 -1.56 19.13
C ALA A 383 15.94 -2.13 20.54
N ALA A 384 14.77 -2.72 20.78
CA ALA A 384 14.43 -3.43 22.03
C ALA A 384 15.10 -4.81 22.17
N GLY A 385 15.71 -5.33 21.09
CA GLY A 385 16.30 -6.67 21.03
C GLY A 385 15.30 -7.79 20.70
N GLY A 386 14.20 -7.47 20.00
CA GLY A 386 13.09 -8.39 19.71
C GLY A 386 12.07 -8.53 20.85
N ASP A 387 12.21 -7.71 21.89
CA ASP A 387 11.40 -7.77 23.11
C ASP A 387 10.24 -6.76 23.05
N VAL A 388 9.02 -7.28 23.01
CA VAL A 388 7.79 -6.49 22.89
C VAL A 388 7.53 -5.67 24.17
N ASP A 389 7.89 -6.20 25.33
CA ASP A 389 7.58 -5.59 26.64
C ASP A 389 8.44 -4.34 26.94
N LYS A 390 9.46 -4.06 26.11
CA LYS A 390 10.23 -2.81 26.17
C LYS A 390 9.65 -1.69 25.29
N LEU A 391 8.57 -1.93 24.55
CA LEU A 391 7.95 -0.89 23.71
C LEU A 391 7.08 0.04 24.56
N ALA A 392 7.36 1.34 24.49
CA ALA A 392 6.43 2.35 24.99
C ALA A 392 5.25 2.47 24.01
N LEU A 393 4.10 1.94 24.39
CA LEU A 393 2.85 2.11 23.65
C LEU A 393 2.20 3.47 24.00
N ILE A 394 1.43 4.01 23.06
CA ILE A 394 0.56 5.17 23.24
C ILE A 394 -0.66 4.72 24.05
N ASP A 395 -1.02 5.46 25.10
CA ASP A 395 -2.18 5.17 25.94
C ASP A 395 -3.49 5.10 25.12
N ASP A 396 -4.41 4.20 25.47
CA ASP A 396 -5.59 3.90 24.66
C ASP A 396 -6.45 5.15 24.36
N GLU A 397 -6.76 5.99 25.37
CA GLU A 397 -7.51 7.26 25.17
C GLU A 397 -6.82 8.19 24.16
N ILE A 398 -5.48 8.20 24.15
CA ILE A 398 -4.68 9.04 23.24
C ILE A 398 -4.69 8.43 21.84
N ALA A 399 -4.61 7.10 21.71
CA ALA A 399 -4.69 6.39 20.44
C ALA A 399 -6.10 6.52 19.81
N GLU A 400 -7.16 6.40 20.60
CA GLU A 400 -8.56 6.61 20.19
C GLU A 400 -8.79 8.03 19.67
N ARG A 401 -8.46 9.05 20.49
CA ARG A 401 -8.60 10.46 20.08
C ARG A 401 -7.77 10.80 18.85
N THR A 402 -6.58 10.20 18.69
CA THR A 402 -5.75 10.36 17.49
C THR A 402 -6.37 9.67 16.27
N CYS A 403 -7.01 8.52 16.45
CA CYS A 403 -7.77 7.83 15.41
C CYS A 403 -8.93 8.71 14.91
N GLU A 404 -9.75 9.24 15.82
CA GLU A 404 -10.87 10.14 15.50
C GLU A 404 -10.41 11.38 14.71
N GLN A 405 -9.40 12.10 15.21
CA GLN A 405 -8.85 13.30 14.56
C GLN A 405 -8.31 13.00 13.15
N THR A 406 -7.67 11.85 12.98
CA THR A 406 -7.13 11.42 11.69
C THR A 406 -8.23 11.01 10.71
N LEU A 407 -9.27 10.32 11.18
CA LEU A 407 -10.41 9.91 10.36
C LEU A 407 -11.29 11.10 9.95
N ALA A 408 -11.51 12.07 10.85
CA ALA A 408 -12.28 13.28 10.60
C ALA A 408 -11.69 14.19 9.50
N THR A 409 -10.44 13.97 9.10
CA THR A 409 -9.72 14.75 8.08
C THR A 409 -9.17 13.90 6.92
N MET A 410 -9.50 12.60 6.89
CA MET A 410 -8.89 11.60 6.01
C MET A 410 -8.99 11.93 4.51
N GLU A 411 -10.19 12.22 4.01
CA GLU A 411 -10.46 12.43 2.57
C GLU A 411 -9.63 13.59 1.98
N ASP A 412 -9.53 14.69 2.74
CA ASP A 412 -8.76 15.88 2.37
C ASP A 412 -7.24 15.65 2.42
N TYR A 413 -6.74 15.01 3.49
CA TYR A 413 -5.31 14.67 3.59
C TYR A 413 -4.87 13.66 2.53
N ALA A 414 -5.63 12.57 2.34
CA ALA A 414 -5.35 11.55 1.34
C ALA A 414 -5.36 12.15 -0.08
N THR A 415 -6.35 13.00 -0.38
CA THR A 415 -6.42 13.74 -1.65
C THR A 415 -5.20 14.65 -1.85
N LYS A 416 -4.76 15.38 -0.81
CA LYS A 416 -3.57 16.26 -0.87
C LYS A 416 -2.27 15.47 -1.07
N HIS A 417 -2.07 14.40 -0.30
CA HIS A 417 -0.89 13.53 -0.40
C HIS A 417 -0.82 12.85 -1.77
N PHE A 418 -1.91 12.23 -2.23
CA PHE A 418 -1.97 11.59 -3.54
C PHE A 418 -1.67 12.59 -4.68
N ASN A 419 -2.28 13.78 -4.66
CA ASN A 419 -2.02 14.81 -5.66
C ASN A 419 -0.57 15.33 -5.62
N ALA A 420 0.05 15.46 -4.44
CA ALA A 420 1.47 15.79 -4.33
C ALA A 420 2.34 14.71 -4.99
N GLY A 421 2.05 13.43 -4.74
CA GLY A 421 2.71 12.31 -5.41
C GLY A 421 2.55 12.34 -6.94
N VAL A 422 1.35 12.64 -7.45
CA VAL A 422 1.11 12.79 -8.90
C VAL A 422 1.94 13.93 -9.50
N LEU A 423 2.12 15.05 -8.78
CA LEU A 423 3.00 16.15 -9.21
C LEU A 423 4.48 15.75 -9.20
N GLU A 424 4.94 14.96 -8.23
CA GLU A 424 6.29 14.39 -8.23
C GLU A 424 6.51 13.44 -9.42
N LEU A 425 5.56 12.54 -9.70
CA LEU A 425 5.64 11.64 -10.86
C LEU A 425 5.73 12.43 -12.16
N ARG A 426 4.92 13.46 -12.34
CA ARG A 426 4.96 14.35 -13.53
C ARG A 426 6.29 15.10 -13.69
N ARG A 427 7.00 15.36 -12.58
CA ARG A 427 8.32 16.00 -12.58
C ARG A 427 9.46 15.02 -12.94
N VAL A 428 9.33 13.75 -12.56
CA VAL A 428 10.37 12.72 -12.76
C VAL A 428 10.18 11.95 -14.06
N ASP A 429 8.94 11.64 -14.44
CA ASP A 429 8.57 11.05 -15.73
C ASP A 429 7.44 11.85 -16.43
N PRO A 430 7.80 12.81 -17.31
CA PRO A 430 6.85 13.55 -18.13
C PRO A 430 6.08 12.72 -19.19
N THR A 431 6.28 11.40 -19.28
CA THR A 431 5.45 10.51 -20.11
C THR A 431 4.19 10.04 -19.40
N PHE A 432 4.12 10.15 -18.06
CA PHE A 432 2.95 9.71 -17.28
C PHE A 432 1.67 10.53 -17.52
N ALA A 433 1.77 11.73 -18.08
CA ALA A 433 0.66 12.67 -18.23
C ALA A 433 0.46 13.17 -19.67
N ARG A 434 0.63 12.26 -20.65
CA ARG A 434 0.42 12.51 -22.08
C ARG A 434 -0.82 11.78 -22.59
#